data_AF-A0A1Z5KQH1-F1
#
_entry.id   AF-A0A1Z5KQH1-F1
#
_cell.length_a   1.000
_cell.length_b   1.000
_cell.length_c   1.000
_cell.angle_alpha   90.00
_cell.angle_beta   90.00
_cell.angle_gamma   90.00
#
_symmetry.space_group_name_H-M   'P 1'
#
loop_
_entity.id
_entity.type
_entity.pdbx_description
1 polymer ?
#
loop_
_entity_poly.entity_id
_entity_poly.type
_entity_poly.pdbx_seq_one_letter_code
_entity_poly.pdbx_strand_id
1 'polypeptide(L)'
;MVAPAALKVSFSTSIPQWQNTTDMSFSYSNNPSYLSQRVAEQPEIRVYCDLDGVLVDFEAGIRSIFPDLPKEFSSFHIPVKRSTMWQKVKEADAFFERLPWTRDGKRLWQAIRHLQPDILTGVPNHPSSRVEKLRWCERELGVQVNHIDMAGHFRTHLNMNGRKVSTDKCNVITCWSDNKHYESGPNAVLIDDRLCLREKWEAAGGIFVHHDGDMDMTLEKLRQIGLIAGTDNL
;
A
#
# COMPACT_ATOMS: atom_id res chain seq x y z
N MET A 1 26.67 44.63 -10.32
CA MET A 1 25.64 43.59 -10.55
C MET A 1 25.91 42.49 -9.55
N VAL A 2 25.05 42.33 -8.55
CA VAL A 2 25.20 41.38 -7.44
C VAL A 2 24.34 40.15 -7.75
N ALA A 3 24.94 38.95 -7.76
CA ALA A 3 24.22 37.69 -7.95
C ALA A 3 23.36 37.36 -6.71
N PRO A 4 22.18 36.72 -6.86
CA PRO A 4 21.35 36.38 -5.71
C PRO A 4 21.93 35.16 -4.97
N ALA A 5 21.95 35.24 -3.64
CA ALA A 5 22.37 34.18 -2.75
C ALA A 5 21.36 33.02 -2.76
N ALA A 6 21.85 31.79 -2.92
CA ALA A 6 21.07 30.58 -2.80
C ALA A 6 20.70 30.31 -1.33
N LEU A 7 19.40 30.31 -1.01
CA LEU A 7 18.88 29.80 0.26
C LEU A 7 19.11 28.29 0.32
N LYS A 8 20.04 27.86 1.18
CA LYS A 8 20.15 26.45 1.60
C LYS A 8 19.04 26.17 2.62
N VAL A 9 17.99 25.49 2.18
CA VAL A 9 17.03 24.86 3.10
C VAL A 9 17.68 23.58 3.62
N SER A 10 18.15 23.60 4.85
CA SER A 10 18.62 22.41 5.57
C SER A 10 17.40 21.61 6.04
N PHE A 11 17.17 20.43 5.47
CA PHE A 11 16.21 19.47 6.01
C PHE A 11 16.83 18.80 7.24
N SER A 12 16.16 18.92 8.39
CA SER A 12 16.50 18.19 9.60
C SER A 12 16.07 16.74 9.42
N THR A 13 17.00 15.87 9.03
CA THR A 13 16.80 14.42 9.04
C THR A 13 16.96 13.91 10.48
N SER A 14 15.97 14.17 11.31
CA SER A 14 15.90 13.60 12.66
C SER A 14 15.13 12.28 12.60
N ILE A 15 15.82 11.25 12.11
CA ILE A 15 15.39 9.86 12.33
C ILE A 15 15.62 9.55 13.81
N PRO A 16 14.67 8.97 14.57
CA PRO A 16 14.94 8.53 15.93
C PRO A 16 16.04 7.46 15.91
N GLN A 17 17.26 7.83 16.30
CA GLN A 17 18.31 6.87 16.61
C GLN A 17 17.96 6.20 17.94
N TRP A 18 17.68 4.90 17.89
CA TRP A 18 17.59 4.07 19.08
C TRP A 18 18.98 3.90 19.69
N GLN A 19 19.34 4.74 20.66
CA GLN A 19 20.57 4.58 21.42
C GLN A 19 20.34 3.56 22.55
N ASN A 20 20.94 2.38 22.42
CA ASN A 20 21.09 1.44 23.53
C ASN A 20 22.15 2.00 24.50
N THR A 21 21.70 2.62 25.59
CA THR A 21 22.57 2.95 26.73
C THR A 21 22.57 1.78 27.71
N THR A 22 23.48 0.83 27.53
CA THR A 22 23.86 -0.10 28.60
C THR A 22 24.96 0.52 29.43
N ASP A 23 24.60 1.18 30.54
CA ASP A 23 25.44 1.19 31.73
C ASP A 23 24.61 1.52 32.97
N MET A 24 24.14 0.49 33.66
CA MET A 24 23.77 0.58 35.08
C MET A 24 23.96 -0.81 35.71
N SER A 25 25.03 -0.94 36.48
CA SER A 25 25.26 -2.04 37.39
C SER A 25 24.22 -1.99 38.52
N PHE A 26 23.26 -2.91 38.50
CA PHE A 26 22.32 -3.11 39.61
C PHE A 26 22.64 -4.40 40.36
N SER A 27 22.77 -4.29 41.67
CA SER A 27 22.96 -5.40 42.60
C SER A 27 21.74 -6.32 42.62
N TYR A 28 21.99 -7.63 42.51
CA TYR A 28 20.96 -8.65 42.56
C TYR A 28 20.29 -8.71 43.94
N SER A 29 19.02 -8.32 44.02
CA SER A 29 18.12 -8.81 45.06
C SER A 29 17.20 -9.87 44.45
N ASN A 30 17.34 -11.11 44.93
CA ASN A 30 16.53 -12.25 44.49
C ASN A 30 15.12 -12.11 45.07
N ASN A 31 14.20 -11.53 44.30
CA ASN A 31 12.78 -11.61 44.57
C ASN A 31 12.02 -11.90 43.26
N PRO A 32 11.44 -13.10 43.06
CA PRO A 32 10.89 -13.50 41.75
C PRO A 32 9.55 -12.85 41.37
N SER A 33 8.96 -11.99 42.21
CA SER A 33 7.56 -11.58 42.06
C SER A 33 7.33 -10.18 41.44
N TYR A 34 8.37 -9.50 40.94
CA TYR A 34 8.25 -8.14 40.38
C TYR A 34 8.64 -7.98 38.89
N LEU A 35 9.05 -9.05 38.20
CA LEU A 35 9.44 -9.03 36.77
C LEU A 35 8.27 -9.23 35.78
N SER A 36 7.02 -9.05 36.21
CA SER A 36 5.83 -9.13 35.35
C SER A 36 5.35 -7.76 34.85
N GLN A 37 6.13 -6.69 35.02
CA GLN A 37 5.70 -5.34 34.63
C GLN A 37 6.13 -4.99 33.20
N ARG A 38 5.15 -5.12 32.30
CA ARG A 38 4.92 -4.31 31.10
C ARG A 38 6.12 -4.14 30.16
N VAL A 39 6.35 -5.13 29.30
CA VAL A 39 6.76 -4.82 27.93
C VAL A 39 5.59 -4.04 27.34
N ALA A 40 5.77 -2.75 27.06
CA ALA A 40 4.79 -2.03 26.25
C ALA A 40 4.68 -2.78 24.92
N GLU A 41 3.51 -3.39 24.64
CA GLU A 41 3.24 -4.00 23.34
C GLU A 41 3.55 -2.94 22.29
N GLN A 42 4.59 -3.19 21.47
CA GLN A 42 4.87 -2.34 20.33
C GLN A 42 3.62 -2.38 19.46
N PRO A 43 3.08 -1.22 19.05
CA PRO A 43 1.86 -1.21 18.26
C PRO A 43 2.10 -1.97 16.96
N GLU A 44 1.18 -2.87 16.64
CA GLU A 44 1.27 -3.70 15.45
C GLU A 44 1.28 -2.82 14.19
N ILE A 45 2.29 -2.99 13.34
CA ILE A 45 2.40 -2.25 12.08
C ILE A 45 1.40 -2.84 11.08
N ARG A 46 0.53 -1.99 10.54
CA ARG A 46 -0.39 -2.34 9.47
C ARG A 46 0.24 -2.04 8.12
N VAL A 47 0.40 -3.07 7.30
CA VAL A 47 0.92 -2.94 5.94
C VAL A 47 -0.25 -2.99 4.96
N TYR A 48 -0.33 -2.00 4.09
CA TYR A 48 -1.26 -1.93 2.99
C TYR A 48 -0.51 -2.05 1.66
N CYS A 49 -1.08 -2.77 0.71
CA CYS A 49 -0.58 -2.90 -0.65
C CYS A 49 -1.66 -2.50 -1.65
N ASP A 50 -1.36 -1.59 -2.57
CA ASP A 50 -2.26 -1.30 -3.68
C ASP A 50 -2.33 -2.49 -4.66
N LEU A 51 -3.37 -2.49 -5.48
CA LEU A 51 -3.61 -3.53 -6.47
C LEU A 51 -3.19 -3.07 -7.87
N ASP A 52 -3.95 -2.15 -8.48
CA ASP A 52 -3.71 -1.68 -9.84
C ASP A 52 -2.40 -0.89 -9.89
N GLY A 53 -1.48 -1.23 -10.81
CA GLY A 53 -0.18 -0.58 -10.92
C GLY A 53 0.90 -1.14 -10.00
N VAL A 54 0.52 -1.91 -8.96
CA VAL A 54 1.45 -2.56 -8.03
C VAL A 54 1.48 -4.07 -8.24
N LEU A 55 0.41 -4.78 -7.88
CA LEU A 55 0.30 -6.23 -8.10
C LEU A 55 -0.28 -6.55 -9.48
N VAL A 56 -1.15 -5.68 -10.00
CA VAL A 56 -1.98 -5.92 -11.18
C VAL A 56 -1.66 -4.94 -12.30
N ASP A 57 -1.45 -5.45 -13.51
CA ASP A 57 -1.13 -4.64 -14.69
C ASP A 57 -2.41 -4.07 -15.33
N PHE A 58 -2.83 -2.91 -14.81
CA PHE A 58 -3.97 -2.17 -15.34
C PHE A 58 -3.76 -1.74 -16.79
N GLU A 59 -2.52 -1.38 -17.18
CA GLU A 59 -2.21 -0.94 -18.53
C GLU A 59 -2.36 -2.06 -19.55
N ALA A 60 -1.99 -3.30 -19.20
CA ALA A 60 -2.26 -4.48 -20.02
C ALA A 60 -3.76 -4.70 -20.21
N GLY A 61 -4.55 -4.47 -19.16
CA GLY A 61 -6.01 -4.42 -19.25
C GLY A 61 -6.48 -3.43 -20.30
N ILE A 62 -6.02 -2.18 -20.21
CA ILE A 62 -6.38 -1.13 -21.18
C ILE A 62 -5.98 -1.50 -22.60
N ARG A 63 -4.76 -2.04 -22.81
CA ARG A 63 -4.31 -2.54 -24.12
C ARG A 63 -5.24 -3.61 -24.70
N SER A 64 -5.79 -4.49 -23.85
CA SER A 64 -6.69 -5.56 -24.31
C SER A 64 -8.05 -5.06 -24.81
N ILE A 65 -8.56 -3.95 -24.26
CA ILE A 65 -9.86 -3.36 -24.66
C ILE A 65 -9.71 -2.23 -25.68
N PHE A 66 -8.48 -1.77 -25.93
CA PHE A 66 -8.13 -0.82 -26.98
C PHE A 66 -6.91 -1.32 -27.80
N PRO A 67 -7.11 -2.25 -28.73
CA PRO A 67 -6.02 -2.89 -29.47
C PRO A 67 -5.25 -1.93 -30.39
N ASP A 68 -5.84 -0.80 -30.76
CA ASP A 68 -5.24 0.20 -31.65
C ASP A 68 -4.34 1.22 -30.93
N LEU A 69 -4.23 1.17 -29.60
CA LEU A 69 -3.34 2.07 -28.86
C LEU A 69 -1.87 1.68 -29.07
N PRO A 70 -0.94 2.65 -28.94
CA PRO A 70 0.49 2.34 -28.87
C PRO A 70 0.76 1.24 -27.85
N LYS A 71 1.76 0.39 -28.15
CA LYS A 71 2.15 -0.71 -27.26
C LYS A 71 2.62 -0.23 -25.89
N GLU A 72 3.12 0.99 -25.81
CA GLU A 72 3.67 1.60 -24.61
C GLU A 72 2.97 2.93 -24.32
N PHE A 73 2.44 3.04 -23.11
CA PHE A 73 1.91 4.24 -22.50
C PHE A 73 1.95 4.05 -20.99
N SER A 74 1.85 5.13 -20.20
CA SER A 74 1.74 5.03 -18.75
C SER A 74 0.29 5.22 -18.29
N SER A 75 -0.05 4.69 -17.13
CA SER A 75 -1.34 4.92 -16.45
C SER A 75 -1.66 6.41 -16.24
N PHE A 76 -0.62 7.24 -16.14
CA PHE A 76 -0.73 8.71 -16.06
C PHE A 76 -1.07 9.37 -17.41
N HIS A 77 -0.71 8.73 -18.53
CA HIS A 77 -0.93 9.24 -19.89
C HIS A 77 -1.41 8.14 -20.84
N ILE A 78 -2.65 7.70 -20.65
CA ILE A 78 -3.32 6.82 -21.60
C ILE A 78 -3.81 7.67 -22.78
N PRO A 79 -3.50 7.31 -24.05
CA PRO A 79 -3.81 8.14 -25.22
C PRO A 79 -5.30 8.07 -25.66
N VAL A 80 -6.21 8.06 -24.69
CA VAL A 80 -7.66 8.16 -24.89
C VAL A 80 -8.28 9.07 -23.84
N LYS A 81 -9.43 9.68 -24.16
CA LYS A 81 -10.17 10.47 -23.17
C LYS A 81 -10.55 9.61 -21.97
N ARG A 82 -10.37 10.15 -20.76
CA ARG A 82 -10.69 9.46 -19.50
C ARG A 82 -12.13 8.92 -19.46
N SER A 83 -13.11 9.67 -19.96
CA SER A 83 -14.51 9.23 -20.06
C SER A 83 -14.68 8.01 -20.97
N THR A 84 -14.05 8.05 -22.15
CA THR A 84 -14.05 6.93 -23.11
C THR A 84 -13.38 5.70 -22.53
N MET A 85 -12.24 5.87 -21.85
CA MET A 85 -11.56 4.77 -21.15
C MET A 85 -12.48 4.09 -20.14
N TRP A 86 -13.09 4.87 -19.23
CA TRP A 86 -13.96 4.30 -18.19
C TRP A 86 -15.24 3.71 -18.74
N GLN A 87 -15.78 4.25 -19.83
CA GLN A 87 -16.91 3.66 -20.53
C GLN A 87 -16.54 2.27 -21.07
N LYS A 88 -15.39 2.14 -21.75
CA LYS A 88 -14.92 0.85 -22.28
C LYS A 88 -14.59 -0.16 -21.20
N VAL A 89 -13.99 0.27 -20.08
CA VAL A 89 -13.77 -0.58 -18.90
C VAL A 89 -15.10 -1.10 -18.35
N LYS A 90 -16.13 -0.25 -18.28
CA LYS A 90 -17.47 -0.65 -17.81
C LYS A 90 -18.19 -1.62 -18.77
N GLU A 91 -17.93 -1.50 -20.06
CA GLU A 91 -18.48 -2.38 -21.11
C GLU A 91 -17.76 -3.74 -21.18
N ALA A 92 -16.53 -3.81 -20.67
CA ALA A 92 -15.73 -5.03 -20.68
C ALA A 92 -16.22 -6.05 -19.63
N ASP A 93 -16.21 -7.32 -20.01
CA ASP A 93 -16.63 -8.41 -19.13
C ASP A 93 -15.55 -8.74 -18.09
N ALA A 94 -15.86 -8.46 -16.83
CA ALA A 94 -15.02 -8.74 -15.65
C ALA A 94 -13.59 -8.17 -15.78
N PHE A 95 -13.48 -6.90 -16.23
CA PHE A 95 -12.22 -6.24 -16.53
C PHE A 95 -11.19 -6.40 -15.42
N PHE A 96 -11.51 -6.00 -14.19
CA PHE A 96 -10.55 -6.00 -13.08
C PHE A 96 -10.22 -7.41 -12.61
N GLU A 97 -11.18 -8.33 -12.69
CA GLU A 97 -11.00 -9.72 -12.29
C GLU A 97 -9.99 -10.43 -13.19
N ARG A 98 -9.90 -10.04 -14.47
CA ARG A 98 -9.07 -10.71 -15.48
C ARG A 98 -7.70 -10.06 -15.73
N LEU A 99 -7.39 -8.98 -15.01
CA LEU A 99 -6.10 -8.32 -15.18
C LEU A 99 -4.94 -9.25 -14.82
N PRO A 100 -3.85 -9.25 -15.61
CA PRO A 100 -2.67 -10.04 -15.28
C PRO A 100 -1.88 -9.41 -14.13
N TRP A 101 -0.99 -10.18 -13.52
CA TRP A 101 0.04 -9.65 -12.63
C TRP A 101 0.92 -8.64 -13.36
N THR A 102 1.43 -7.63 -12.64
CA THR A 102 2.59 -6.85 -13.12
C THR A 102 3.81 -7.77 -13.22
N ARG A 103 4.85 -7.30 -13.93
CA ARG A 103 6.12 -8.03 -14.10
C ARG A 103 6.68 -8.55 -12.77
N ASP A 104 6.67 -7.71 -11.74
CA ASP A 104 7.24 -8.01 -10.41
C ASP A 104 6.19 -8.23 -9.31
N GLY A 105 4.89 -8.14 -9.61
CA GLY A 105 3.82 -8.19 -8.60
C GLY A 105 3.84 -9.48 -7.77
N LYS A 106 4.11 -10.64 -8.40
CA LYS A 106 4.27 -11.90 -7.66
C LYS A 106 5.49 -11.89 -6.74
N ARG A 107 6.60 -11.31 -7.20
CA ARG A 107 7.84 -11.19 -6.41
C ARG A 107 7.61 -10.28 -5.20
N LEU A 108 6.91 -9.16 -5.40
CA LEU A 108 6.50 -8.26 -4.32
C LEU A 108 5.61 -8.97 -3.32
N TRP A 109 4.53 -9.61 -3.78
CA TRP A 109 3.60 -10.32 -2.89
C TRP A 109 4.31 -11.39 -2.06
N GLN A 110 5.19 -12.20 -2.67
CA GLN A 110 5.97 -13.20 -1.93
C GLN A 110 6.88 -12.58 -0.88
N ALA A 111 7.46 -11.41 -1.15
CA ALA A 111 8.32 -10.71 -0.21
C ALA A 111 7.55 -10.15 1.00
N ILE A 112 6.28 -9.77 0.85
CA ILE A 112 5.52 -9.08 1.92
C ILE A 112 4.42 -9.92 2.57
N ARG A 113 3.96 -11.03 1.96
CA ARG A 113 2.78 -11.78 2.45
C ARG A 113 2.88 -12.28 3.90
N HIS A 114 4.09 -12.51 4.39
CA HIS A 114 4.33 -12.94 5.78
C HIS A 114 4.05 -11.81 6.80
N LEU A 115 4.01 -10.56 6.35
CA LEU A 115 3.59 -9.40 7.13
C LEU A 115 2.07 -9.26 7.21
N GLN A 116 1.32 -10.19 6.60
CA GLN A 116 -0.15 -10.17 6.51
C GLN A 116 -0.72 -8.84 6.00
N PRO A 117 -0.25 -8.32 4.85
CA PRO A 117 -0.72 -7.04 4.34
C PRO A 117 -2.19 -7.09 3.91
N ASP A 118 -2.90 -5.99 4.15
CA ASP A 118 -4.22 -5.74 3.60
C ASP A 118 -4.11 -5.13 2.19
N ILE A 119 -5.00 -5.50 1.28
CA ILE A 119 -5.11 -4.84 -0.02
C ILE A 119 -5.90 -3.55 0.15
N LEU A 120 -5.32 -2.39 -0.18
CA LEU A 120 -6.00 -1.10 -0.15
C LEU A 120 -6.08 -0.54 -1.57
N THR A 121 -7.21 -0.79 -2.25
CA THR A 121 -7.37 -0.49 -3.67
C THR A 121 -8.41 0.58 -3.93
N GLY A 122 -8.09 1.48 -4.87
CA GLY A 122 -9.07 2.41 -5.43
C GLY A 122 -10.13 1.70 -6.27
N VAL A 123 -11.37 2.22 -6.29
CA VAL A 123 -12.41 1.80 -7.23
C VAL A 123 -12.93 2.97 -8.07
N PRO A 124 -13.24 2.75 -9.37
CA PRO A 124 -13.99 3.72 -10.17
C PRO A 124 -15.46 3.82 -9.72
N ASN A 125 -16.21 4.75 -10.31
CA ASN A 125 -17.66 4.84 -10.14
C ASN A 125 -18.38 3.74 -10.95
N HIS A 126 -18.05 2.49 -10.65
CA HIS A 126 -18.54 1.28 -11.30
C HIS A 126 -18.65 0.18 -10.23
N PRO A 127 -19.88 -0.17 -9.79
CA PRO A 127 -20.06 -1.05 -8.63
C PRO A 127 -19.39 -2.42 -8.75
N SER A 128 -19.41 -3.07 -9.92
CA SER A 128 -18.84 -4.42 -10.08
C SER A 128 -17.33 -4.47 -9.86
N SER A 129 -16.61 -3.37 -10.11
CA SER A 129 -15.16 -3.28 -9.87
C SER A 129 -14.74 -3.71 -8.46
N ARG A 130 -15.61 -3.49 -7.46
CA ARG A 130 -15.35 -3.93 -6.07
C ARG A 130 -15.25 -5.45 -5.97
N VAL A 131 -16.26 -6.14 -6.51
CA VAL A 131 -16.36 -7.60 -6.48
C VAL A 131 -15.33 -8.24 -7.41
N GLU A 132 -15.07 -7.64 -8.57
CA GLU A 132 -14.04 -8.10 -9.50
C GLU A 132 -12.64 -8.07 -8.87
N LYS A 133 -12.29 -6.99 -8.16
CA LYS A 133 -11.03 -6.88 -7.42
C LYS A 133 -10.93 -7.88 -6.27
N LEU A 134 -12.03 -8.11 -5.54
CA LEU A 134 -12.10 -9.15 -4.53
C LEU A 134 -11.80 -10.53 -5.14
N ARG A 135 -12.48 -10.88 -6.25
CA ARG A 135 -12.31 -12.17 -6.92
C ARG A 135 -10.91 -12.37 -7.48
N TRP A 136 -10.29 -11.30 -7.99
CA TRP A 136 -8.88 -11.33 -8.36
C TRP A 136 -8.01 -11.74 -7.16
N CYS A 137 -8.23 -11.11 -6.00
CA CYS A 137 -7.47 -11.40 -4.78
C CYS A 137 -7.71 -12.84 -4.29
N GLU A 138 -8.96 -13.32 -4.31
CA GLU A 138 -9.34 -14.71 -3.97
C GLU A 138 -8.58 -15.73 -4.83
N ARG A 139 -8.45 -15.46 -6.13
CA ARG A 139 -7.81 -16.36 -7.08
C ARG A 139 -6.30 -16.37 -6.97
N GLU A 140 -5.67 -15.21 -6.77
CA GLU A 140 -4.25 -15.01 -7.06
C GLU A 140 -3.36 -14.96 -5.80
N LEU A 141 -3.86 -14.46 -4.66
CA LEU A 141 -3.00 -14.18 -3.50
C LEU A 141 -2.62 -15.42 -2.69
N GLY A 142 -3.35 -16.53 -2.84
CA GLY A 142 -3.10 -17.77 -2.10
C GLY A 142 -3.33 -17.66 -0.60
N VAL A 143 -4.15 -16.70 -0.17
CA VAL A 143 -4.57 -16.47 1.22
C VAL A 143 -6.08 -16.32 1.30
N GLN A 144 -6.66 -16.53 2.48
CA GLN A 144 -8.07 -16.19 2.68
C GLN A 144 -8.24 -14.67 2.71
N VAL A 145 -9.34 -14.19 2.12
CA VAL A 145 -9.63 -12.76 2.02
C VAL A 145 -10.94 -12.38 2.69
N ASN A 146 -11.04 -11.11 3.08
CA ASN A 146 -12.24 -10.48 3.62
C ASN A 146 -12.50 -9.14 2.92
N HIS A 147 -13.65 -8.97 2.27
CA HIS A 147 -13.96 -7.72 1.55
C HIS A 147 -14.54 -6.64 2.48
N ILE A 148 -13.95 -5.45 2.48
CA ILE A 148 -14.47 -4.26 3.15
C ILE A 148 -14.66 -3.17 2.11
N ASP A 149 -15.92 -2.79 1.86
CA ASP A 149 -16.23 -1.73 0.91
C ASP A 149 -16.35 -0.38 1.62
N MET A 150 -15.28 0.41 1.59
CA MET A 150 -15.22 1.76 2.14
C MET A 150 -15.59 2.84 1.11
N ALA A 151 -15.88 2.46 -0.14
CA ALA A 151 -16.22 3.41 -1.21
C ALA A 151 -17.69 3.83 -1.13
N GLY A 152 -17.99 4.70 -0.16
CA GLY A 152 -19.34 5.12 0.17
C GLY A 152 -19.98 6.13 -0.77
N HIS A 153 -21.28 6.34 -0.61
CA HIS A 153 -22.03 7.32 -1.39
C HIS A 153 -21.43 8.72 -1.27
N PHE A 154 -21.58 9.54 -2.32
CA PHE A 154 -21.04 10.92 -2.36
C PHE A 154 -19.54 11.02 -2.06
N ARG A 155 -18.76 10.00 -2.44
CA ARG A 155 -17.32 9.91 -2.17
C ARG A 155 -16.94 9.88 -0.68
N THR A 156 -17.85 9.46 0.20
CA THR A 156 -17.54 9.24 1.62
C THR A 156 -16.68 8.00 1.82
N HIS A 157 -16.00 7.93 2.97
CA HIS A 157 -15.21 6.78 3.41
C HIS A 157 -15.95 6.02 4.53
N LEU A 158 -17.07 5.39 4.15
CA LEU A 158 -17.97 4.67 5.06
C LEU A 158 -18.05 3.20 4.64
N ASN A 159 -18.11 2.32 5.64
CA ASN A 159 -18.23 0.90 5.41
C ASN A 159 -19.63 0.54 4.90
N MET A 160 -19.71 0.22 3.61
CA MET A 160 -20.94 0.00 2.86
C MET A 160 -21.51 -1.41 3.02
N ASN A 161 -20.68 -2.39 3.38
CA ASN A 161 -21.11 -3.78 3.52
C ASN A 161 -21.18 -4.24 4.98
N GLY A 162 -20.83 -3.37 5.94
CA GLY A 162 -20.88 -3.63 7.38
C GLY A 162 -19.91 -4.70 7.88
N ARG A 163 -19.01 -5.22 7.02
CA ARG A 163 -18.05 -6.25 7.40
C ARG A 163 -16.96 -5.65 8.26
N LYS A 164 -16.61 -6.36 9.33
CA LYS A 164 -15.51 -5.95 10.21
C LYS A 164 -14.18 -6.36 9.60
N VAL A 165 -13.13 -5.60 9.94
CA VAL A 165 -11.74 -6.00 9.69
C VAL A 165 -11.50 -7.36 10.33
N SER A 166 -10.90 -8.27 9.57
CA SER A 166 -10.49 -9.58 10.03
C SER A 166 -9.03 -9.53 10.47
N THR A 167 -8.71 -10.19 11.57
CA THR A 167 -7.33 -10.35 12.08
C THR A 167 -6.60 -11.54 11.45
N ASP A 168 -7.34 -12.47 10.85
CA ASP A 168 -6.81 -13.76 10.39
C ASP A 168 -6.85 -13.90 8.86
N LYS A 169 -7.33 -12.87 8.16
CA LYS A 169 -7.51 -12.84 6.71
C LYS A 169 -6.96 -11.55 6.16
N CYS A 170 -6.46 -11.60 4.93
CA CYS A 170 -6.14 -10.40 4.17
C CYS A 170 -7.42 -9.62 3.88
N ASN A 171 -7.54 -8.41 4.39
CA ASN A 171 -8.67 -7.55 4.08
C ASN A 171 -8.45 -6.92 2.70
N VAL A 172 -9.43 -7.09 1.81
CA VAL A 172 -9.50 -6.38 0.54
C VAL A 172 -10.38 -5.16 0.77
N ILE A 173 -9.75 -4.02 0.97
CA ILE A 173 -10.38 -2.74 1.27
C ILE A 173 -10.54 -1.96 -0.04
N THR A 174 -11.78 -1.87 -0.53
CA THR A 174 -12.11 -1.05 -1.70
C THR A 174 -12.54 0.34 -1.25
N CYS A 175 -11.87 1.39 -1.71
CA CYS A 175 -12.20 2.78 -1.35
C CYS A 175 -12.12 3.72 -2.57
N TRP A 176 -12.60 4.96 -2.42
CA TRP A 176 -12.26 5.99 -3.40
C TRP A 176 -10.76 6.27 -3.30
N SER A 177 -10.03 6.32 -4.42
CA SER A 177 -8.56 6.43 -4.36
C SER A 177 -8.06 7.62 -3.54
N ASP A 178 -8.75 8.75 -3.61
CA ASP A 178 -8.34 9.96 -2.88
C ASP A 178 -8.60 9.85 -1.36
N ASN A 179 -9.34 8.83 -0.94
CA ASN A 179 -9.72 8.54 0.44
C ASN A 179 -8.80 7.51 1.12
N LYS A 180 -7.80 6.95 0.43
CA LYS A 180 -6.87 5.97 1.04
C LYS A 180 -6.27 6.46 2.35
N HIS A 181 -5.96 7.75 2.46
CA HIS A 181 -5.41 8.38 3.67
C HIS A 181 -6.26 8.20 4.94
N TYR A 182 -7.57 7.88 4.85
CA TYR A 182 -8.37 7.57 6.03
C TYR A 182 -8.00 6.23 6.70
N GLU A 183 -7.28 5.35 5.99
CA GLU A 183 -6.74 4.10 6.55
C GLU A 183 -5.33 4.27 7.16
N SER A 184 -4.75 5.47 7.03
CA SER A 184 -3.41 5.82 7.51
C SER A 184 -3.40 6.13 9.01
N GLY A 185 -2.20 6.21 9.59
CA GLY A 185 -1.94 6.44 11.01
C GLY A 185 -0.47 6.15 11.37
N PRO A 186 -0.02 6.44 12.61
CA PRO A 186 1.37 6.30 13.05
C PRO A 186 2.05 4.94 12.82
N ASN A 187 1.27 3.87 12.60
CA ASN A 187 1.75 2.51 12.36
C ASN A 187 1.22 1.93 11.05
N ALA A 188 0.94 2.78 10.06
CA ALA A 188 0.40 2.36 8.77
C ALA A 188 1.44 2.58 7.67
N VAL A 189 1.73 1.54 6.90
CA VAL A 189 2.61 1.60 5.72
C VAL A 189 1.76 1.33 4.47
N LEU A 190 1.86 2.17 3.44
CA LEU A 190 1.20 1.92 2.15
C LEU A 190 2.22 1.77 1.04
N ILE A 191 2.18 0.64 0.33
CA ILE A 191 2.92 0.41 -0.92
C ILE A 191 1.98 0.69 -2.09
N ASP A 192 2.27 1.74 -2.87
CA ASP A 192 1.34 2.27 -3.89
C ASP A 192 2.13 2.96 -5.02
N ASP A 193 1.62 2.90 -6.25
CA ASP A 193 2.27 3.47 -7.44
C ASP A 193 1.95 4.96 -7.65
N ARG A 194 0.87 5.45 -7.04
CA ARG A 194 0.38 6.81 -7.20
C ARG A 194 1.04 7.73 -6.19
N LEU A 195 2.19 8.25 -6.58
CA LEU A 195 2.97 9.22 -5.79
C LEU A 195 2.15 10.40 -5.25
N CYS A 196 1.09 10.83 -5.96
CA CYS A 196 0.21 11.92 -5.51
C CYS A 196 -0.57 11.63 -4.21
N LEU A 197 -0.64 10.38 -3.76
CA LEU A 197 -1.28 10.00 -2.50
C LEU A 197 -0.36 10.17 -1.28
N ARG A 198 0.96 10.30 -1.50
CA ARG A 198 1.98 10.38 -0.44
C ARG A 198 1.68 11.45 0.59
N GLU A 199 1.47 12.68 0.15
CA GLU A 199 1.33 13.83 1.05
C GLU A 199 0.20 13.62 2.07
N LYS A 200 -0.98 13.21 1.61
CA LYS A 200 -2.13 12.97 2.51
C LYS A 200 -1.92 11.75 3.40
N TRP A 201 -1.26 10.71 2.89
CA TRP A 201 -0.95 9.51 3.67
C TRP A 201 0.01 9.82 4.82
N GLU A 202 1.09 10.53 4.52
CA GLU A 202 2.12 10.93 5.49
C GLU A 202 1.61 11.99 6.47
N ALA A 203 0.77 12.92 6.02
CA ALA A 203 0.12 13.90 6.90
C ALA A 203 -0.80 13.25 7.95
N ALA A 204 -1.32 12.05 7.67
CA ALA A 204 -2.08 11.24 8.63
C ALA A 204 -1.17 10.38 9.54
N GLY A 205 0.16 10.47 9.39
CA GLY A 205 1.16 9.81 10.24
C GLY A 205 1.68 8.48 9.70
N GLY A 206 1.21 8.01 8.55
CA GLY A 206 1.68 6.78 7.94
C GLY A 206 2.97 6.95 7.13
N ILE A 207 3.58 5.84 6.74
CA ILE A 207 4.74 5.79 5.84
C ILE A 207 4.26 5.40 4.44
N PHE A 208 4.67 6.16 3.42
CA PHE A 208 4.34 5.85 2.03
C PHE A 208 5.57 5.28 1.29
N VAL A 209 5.44 4.05 0.79
CA VAL A 209 6.45 3.39 -0.05
C VAL A 209 5.99 3.47 -1.49
N HIS A 210 6.58 4.40 -2.25
CA HIS A 210 6.28 4.53 -3.68
C HIS A 210 6.87 3.37 -4.48
N HIS A 211 6.01 2.64 -5.19
CA HIS A 211 6.34 1.56 -6.11
C HIS A 211 6.09 1.99 -7.56
N ASP A 212 7.14 2.31 -8.31
CA ASP A 212 7.06 2.77 -9.71
C ASP A 212 7.42 1.67 -10.72
N GLY A 213 7.32 0.40 -10.31
CA GLY A 213 7.79 -0.75 -11.08
C GLY A 213 9.24 -1.13 -10.81
N ASP A 214 10.01 -0.32 -10.07
CA ASP A 214 11.33 -0.72 -9.57
C ASP A 214 11.18 -1.54 -8.27
N MET A 215 11.19 -2.86 -8.45
CA MET A 215 11.08 -3.81 -7.35
C MET A 215 12.24 -3.73 -6.36
N ASP A 216 13.46 -3.48 -6.82
CA ASP A 216 14.64 -3.48 -5.95
C ASP A 216 14.65 -2.24 -5.07
N MET A 217 14.29 -1.08 -5.62
CA MET A 217 14.06 0.15 -4.85
C MET A 217 12.91 0.01 -3.85
N THR A 218 11.87 -0.74 -4.20
CA THR A 218 10.75 -1.02 -3.28
C THR A 218 11.22 -1.87 -2.10
N LEU A 219 11.93 -2.97 -2.35
CA LEU A 219 12.49 -3.83 -1.29
C LEU A 219 13.48 -3.09 -0.40
N GLU A 220 14.32 -2.24 -0.99
CA GLU A 220 15.29 -1.45 -0.24
C GLU A 220 14.61 -0.50 0.74
N LYS A 221 13.57 0.22 0.29
CA LYS A 221 12.76 1.07 1.18
C LYS A 221 12.11 0.25 2.31
N LEU A 222 11.57 -0.93 2.00
CA LEU A 222 10.96 -1.82 3.00
C LEU A 222 11.98 -2.29 4.06
N ARG A 223 13.23 -2.55 3.67
CA ARG A 223 14.33 -2.86 4.60
C ARG A 223 14.71 -1.68 5.47
N GLN A 224 14.82 -0.49 4.87
CA GLN A 224 15.19 0.74 5.58
C GLN A 224 14.21 1.10 6.69
N ILE A 225 12.91 0.81 6.49
CA ILE A 225 11.88 1.02 7.52
C ILE A 225 11.68 -0.20 8.44
N GLY A 226 12.51 -1.24 8.30
CA GLY A 226 12.50 -2.42 9.18
C GLY A 226 11.35 -3.41 8.95
N LEU A 227 10.63 -3.32 7.83
CA LEU A 227 9.51 -4.23 7.54
C LEU A 227 9.97 -5.60 7.04
N ILE A 228 11.10 -5.69 6.36
CA ILE A 228 11.67 -6.97 5.90
C ILE A 228 13.14 -7.03 6.25
N ALA A 229 13.68 -8.24 6.38
CA ALA A 229 15.07 -8.45 6.76
C ALA A 229 16.06 -7.80 5.78
N GLY A 230 17.10 -7.19 6.33
CA GLY A 230 18.27 -6.74 5.58
C GLY A 230 18.98 -7.91 4.88
N THR A 231 19.72 -7.62 3.82
CA THR A 231 20.53 -8.62 3.09
C THR A 231 21.70 -9.18 3.91
N ASP A 232 21.94 -8.68 5.11
CA ASP A 232 23.11 -8.99 5.93
C ASP A 232 22.96 -10.26 6.80
N ASN A 233 21.88 -11.03 6.60
CA ASN A 233 21.60 -12.28 7.33
C ASN A 233 21.46 -13.50 6.39
N LEU A 234 22.38 -13.67 5.44
CA LEU A 234 22.60 -14.92 4.71
C LEU A 234 24.09 -15.28 4.70
#